data_AF-A0A972H3J6-F1
#
_entry.id   AF-A0A972H3J6-F1
#
_cell.length_a   1.000
_cell.length_b   1.000
_cell.length_c   1.000
_cell.angle_alpha   90.00
_cell.angle_beta   90.00
_cell.angle_gamma   90.00
#
_symmetry.space_group_name_H-M   'P 1'
#
loop_
_entity.id
_entity.type
_entity.pdbx_description
1 polymer ?
#
loop_
_entity_poly.entity_id
_entity_poly.type
_entity_poly.pdbx_seq_one_letter_code
_entity_poly.pdbx_strand_id
1 'polypeptide(L)'
;MKKAILICIMLFATLLVFTDSNAEVLKEQTIHARKIIIVLKNKIRLPIVVDDRIVFSEMGNNPIRNLKRIDFFVDNQGRLQGLRITYYDRVTGIKSIFVPRPKTIIFEQPRRESQLNSINLRVLTTDEIINIW
;
A
#
# COMPACT_ATOMS: atom_id res chain seq x y z
N MET A 1 -4.06 -25.04 -42.87
CA MET A 1 -3.07 -24.38 -41.98
C MET A 1 -3.40 -22.91 -41.68
N LYS A 2 -3.55 -22.03 -42.68
CA LYS A 2 -3.81 -20.59 -42.46
C LYS A 2 -5.06 -20.25 -41.60
N LYS A 3 -6.17 -21.00 -41.77
CA LYS A 3 -7.40 -20.80 -40.98
C LYS A 3 -7.26 -21.16 -39.50
N ALA A 4 -6.51 -22.22 -39.18
CA ALA A 4 -6.29 -22.64 -37.80
C ALA A 4 -5.44 -21.62 -37.02
N ILE A 5 -4.45 -21.02 -37.68
CA ILE A 5 -3.62 -19.95 -37.10
C ILE A 5 -4.47 -18.72 -36.80
N LEU A 6 -5.36 -18.33 -37.73
CA LEU A 6 -6.27 -17.19 -37.54
C LEU A 6 -7.21 -17.41 -36.34
N ILE A 7 -7.73 -18.64 -36.18
CA ILE A 7 -8.58 -19.00 -35.04
C ILE A 7 -7.79 -18.92 -33.73
N CYS A 8 -6.57 -19.45 -33.66
CA CYS A 8 -5.74 -19.35 -32.46
C CYS A 8 -5.41 -17.90 -32.09
N ILE A 9 -5.11 -17.05 -33.07
CA ILE A 9 -4.85 -15.61 -32.83
C ILE A 9 -6.11 -14.93 -32.31
N MET A 10 -7.27 -15.23 -32.91
CA MET A 10 -8.54 -14.65 -32.46
C MET A 10 -8.88 -15.12 -31.03
N LEU A 11 -8.71 -16.41 -30.72
CA LEU A 11 -8.93 -16.97 -29.38
C LEU A 11 -7.99 -16.35 -28.35
N PHE A 12 -6.72 -16.18 -28.69
CA PHE A 12 -5.72 -15.55 -27.83
C PHE A 12 -6.04 -14.05 -27.59
N ALA A 13 -6.42 -13.32 -28.64
CA ALA A 13 -6.84 -11.93 -28.51
C ALA A 13 -8.10 -11.78 -27.66
N THR A 14 -9.06 -12.71 -27.80
CA THR A 14 -10.29 -12.71 -26.98
C THR A 14 -9.96 -13.00 -25.52
N LEU A 15 -9.06 -13.97 -25.26
CA LEU A 15 -8.62 -14.31 -23.91
C LEU A 15 -7.94 -13.12 -23.20
N LEU A 16 -7.15 -12.33 -23.94
CA LEU A 16 -6.49 -11.12 -23.43
C LEU A 16 -7.47 -9.98 -23.11
N VAL A 17 -8.62 -9.92 -23.78
CA VAL A 17 -9.65 -8.90 -23.53
C VAL A 17 -10.53 -9.25 -22.33
N PHE A 18 -10.70 -10.54 -22.00
CA PHE A 18 -11.52 -10.98 -20.86
C PHE A 18 -10.80 -10.99 -19.51
N THR A 19 -9.49 -10.72 -19.47
CA THR A 19 -8.76 -10.55 -18.21
C THR A 19 -8.80 -9.10 -17.76
N ASP A 20 -9.99 -8.62 -17.40
CA ASP A 20 -10.11 -7.37 -16.65
C ASP A 20 -9.57 -7.62 -15.23
N SER A 21 -8.32 -7.23 -14.97
CA SER A 21 -7.78 -7.19 -13.61
C SER A 21 -8.38 -5.98 -12.89
N ASN A 22 -9.62 -6.13 -12.42
CA ASN A 22 -10.24 -5.13 -11.59
C ASN A 22 -9.63 -5.20 -10.19
N ALA A 23 -9.00 -4.10 -9.80
CA ALA A 23 -8.60 -3.77 -8.44
C ALA A 23 -9.76 -4.02 -7.46
N GLU A 24 -9.70 -5.11 -6.67
CA GLU A 24 -10.72 -5.39 -5.66
C GLU A 24 -10.23 -4.94 -4.28
N VAL A 25 -10.89 -3.92 -3.73
CA VAL A 25 -10.70 -3.53 -2.33
C VAL A 25 -11.36 -4.59 -1.46
N LEU A 26 -10.56 -5.53 -0.96
CA LEU A 26 -11.05 -6.63 -0.12
C LEU A 26 -11.61 -6.14 1.20
N LYS A 27 -11.02 -5.07 1.76
CA LYS A 27 -11.44 -4.48 3.02
C LYS A 27 -10.96 -3.05 3.16
N GLU A 28 -11.82 -2.18 3.70
CA GLU A 28 -11.48 -0.81 4.07
C GLU A 28 -11.92 -0.56 5.52
N GLN A 29 -11.04 0.06 6.30
CA GLN A 29 -11.30 0.41 7.68
C GLN A 29 -10.60 1.71 8.06
N THR A 30 -11.31 2.61 8.73
CA THR A 30 -10.68 3.76 9.39
C THR A 30 -10.28 3.38 10.81
N ILE A 31 -9.03 3.62 11.18
CA ILE A 31 -8.53 3.45 12.55
C ILE A 31 -8.06 4.78 13.11
N HIS A 32 -7.99 4.88 14.44
CA HIS A 32 -7.30 5.97 15.13
C HIS A 32 -6.02 5.45 15.77
N ALA A 33 -4.89 6.12 15.52
CA ALA A 33 -3.61 5.76 16.12
C ALA A 33 -2.86 6.99 16.62
N ARG A 34 -2.16 6.87 17.76
CA ARG A 34 -1.20 7.90 18.21
C ARG A 34 0.16 7.76 17.55
N LYS A 35 0.51 6.52 17.19
CA LYS A 35 1.80 6.17 16.60
C LYS A 35 1.69 4.91 15.76
N ILE A 36 2.36 4.94 14.62
CA ILE A 36 2.53 3.81 13.72
C ILE A 36 4.02 3.62 13.48
N ILE A 37 4.50 2.39 13.69
CA ILE A 37 5.89 2.00 13.44
C ILE A 37 5.88 0.90 12.40
N ILE A 38 6.58 1.11 11.30
CA ILE A 38 6.79 0.11 10.26
C ILE A 38 8.27 -0.25 10.28
N VAL A 39 8.55 -1.48 10.68
CA VAL A 39 9.92 -2.03 10.74
C VAL A 39 10.24 -2.65 9.39
N LEU A 40 11.32 -2.20 8.77
CA LEU A 40 11.75 -2.67 7.46
C LEU A 40 12.52 -3.98 7.58
N LYS A 41 12.34 -4.88 6.61
CA LYS A 41 13.14 -6.11 6.51
C LYS A 41 14.51 -5.86 5.90
N ASN A 42 14.57 -4.92 4.96
CA ASN A 42 15.77 -4.54 4.22
C ASN A 42 16.09 -3.06 4.47
N LYS A 43 17.36 -2.69 4.30
CA LYS A 43 17.78 -1.28 4.37
C LYS A 43 17.29 -0.54 3.14
N ILE A 44 16.25 0.27 3.29
CA ILE A 44 15.72 1.12 2.22
C ILE A 44 16.15 2.56 2.51
N ARG A 45 16.82 3.20 1.56
CA ARG A 45 17.22 4.61 1.67
C ARG A 45 16.07 5.51 1.24
N LEU A 46 15.18 5.84 2.17
CA LEU A 46 14.16 6.88 1.98
C LEU A 46 14.33 7.95 3.08
N PRO A 47 14.05 9.23 2.79
CA PRO A 47 14.21 10.31 3.78
C PRO A 47 13.42 10.12 5.07
N ILE A 48 12.33 9.37 5.03
CA ILE A 48 11.46 9.12 6.18
C ILE A 48 11.87 7.90 7.01
N VAL A 49 12.92 7.18 6.59
CA VAL A 49 13.43 5.98 7.27
C VAL A 49 14.52 6.39 8.25
N VAL A 50 14.37 6.00 9.52
CA VAL A 50 15.34 6.20 10.59
C VAL A 50 15.51 4.86 11.29
N ASP A 51 16.75 4.39 11.44
CA ASP A 51 17.07 3.11 12.09
C ASP A 51 16.27 1.90 11.57
N ASP A 52 16.19 1.79 10.23
CA ASP A 52 15.41 0.75 9.53
C ASP A 52 13.92 0.74 9.88
N ARG A 53 13.38 1.90 10.29
CA ARG A 53 11.97 2.09 10.65
C ARG A 53 11.40 3.32 9.99
N ILE A 54 10.11 3.25 9.67
CA ILE A 54 9.30 4.43 9.35
C ILE A 54 8.38 4.64 10.55
N VAL A 55 8.46 5.83 11.15
CA VAL A 55 7.68 6.17 12.35
C VAL A 55 6.81 7.37 12.04
N PHE A 56 5.51 7.22 12.24
CA PHE A 56 4.55 8.31 12.30
C PHE A 56 4.04 8.42 13.73
N SER A 57 4.06 9.61 14.34
CA SER A 57 3.60 9.80 15.72
C SER A 57 3.05 11.20 15.94
N GLU A 58 2.33 11.42 17.04
CA GLU A 58 1.89 12.77 17.42
C GLU A 58 3.06 13.76 17.61
N MET A 59 4.22 13.24 18.00
CA MET A 59 5.46 14.00 18.20
C MET A 59 6.56 13.48 17.26
N GLY A 60 7.46 14.37 16.80
CA GLY A 60 8.61 14.02 15.97
C GLY A 60 8.50 14.52 14.52
N ASN A 61 9.39 14.00 13.66
CA ASN A 61 9.59 14.51 12.29
C ASN A 61 8.44 14.19 11.33
N ASN A 62 7.72 13.09 11.56
CA ASN A 62 6.59 12.67 10.75
C ASN A 62 5.32 12.62 11.60
N PRO A 63 4.53 13.71 11.65
CA PRO A 63 3.28 13.75 12.40
C PRO A 63 2.28 12.70 11.91
N ILE A 64 1.62 11.98 12.82
CA ILE A 64 0.61 10.99 12.43
C ILE A 64 -0.58 11.60 11.70
N ARG A 65 -0.93 12.85 11.99
CA ARG A 65 -1.95 13.62 11.24
C ARG A 65 -1.63 13.82 9.76
N ASN A 66 -0.37 13.63 9.36
CA ASN A 66 0.03 13.72 7.97
C ASN A 66 -0.17 12.38 7.24
N LEU A 67 -0.33 11.28 7.95
CA LEU A 67 -0.57 9.97 7.36
C LEU A 67 -2.04 9.87 6.95
N LYS A 68 -2.30 9.70 5.65
CA LYS A 68 -3.67 9.60 5.13
C LYS A 68 -4.14 8.17 5.01
N ARG A 69 -3.28 7.29 4.48
CA ARG A 69 -3.67 5.95 4.11
C ARG A 69 -2.51 4.96 4.16
N ILE A 70 -2.81 3.73 4.57
CA ILE A 70 -1.95 2.57 4.40
C ILE A 70 -2.71 1.52 3.61
N ASP A 71 -2.22 1.22 2.41
CA ASP A 71 -2.75 0.16 1.57
C ASP A 71 -1.87 -1.09 1.74
N PHE A 72 -2.47 -2.22 2.12
CA PHE A 72 -1.83 -3.52 2.28
C PHE A 72 -2.06 -4.34 1.01
N PHE A 73 -0.98 -4.73 0.33
CA PHE A 73 -1.07 -5.55 -0.87
C PHE A 73 -0.88 -7.01 -0.52
N VAL A 74 -1.92 -7.81 -0.77
CA VAL A 74 -1.92 -9.26 -0.54
C VAL A 74 -1.99 -10.02 -1.86
N ASP A 75 -1.30 -11.14 -1.94
CA ASP A 75 -1.45 -12.05 -3.08
C ASP A 75 -2.73 -12.90 -2.98
N ASN A 76 -2.98 -13.71 -4.00
CA ASN A 76 -4.09 -14.67 -4.05
C ASN A 76 -4.05 -15.74 -2.93
N GLN A 77 -2.95 -15.86 -2.20
CA GLN A 77 -2.81 -16.73 -1.02
C GLN A 77 -3.01 -15.96 0.29
N GLY A 78 -3.36 -14.67 0.24
CA GLY A 78 -3.52 -13.79 1.39
C GLY A 78 -2.20 -13.37 2.03
N ARG A 79 -1.05 -13.58 1.36
CA ARG A 79 0.26 -13.22 1.90
C ARG A 79 0.56 -11.76 1.59
N LEU A 80 1.01 -11.02 2.60
CA LEU A 80 1.40 -9.63 2.45
C LEU A 80 2.66 -9.50 1.58
N GLN A 81 2.52 -8.89 0.40
CA GLN A 81 3.64 -8.61 -0.50
C GLN A 81 4.29 -7.26 -0.19
N GLY A 82 3.52 -6.29 0.29
CA GLY A 82 4.03 -4.99 0.67
C GLY A 82 2.93 -4.06 1.16
N LEU A 83 3.33 -2.82 1.46
CA LEU A 83 2.40 -1.76 1.81
C LEU A 83 2.71 -0.48 1.05
N ARG A 84 1.69 0.32 0.77
CA ARG A 84 1.82 1.68 0.26
C ARG A 84 1.38 2.65 1.34
N ILE A 85 2.25 3.59 1.66
CA ILE A 85 2.00 4.63 2.66
C ILE A 85 1.77 5.92 1.91
N THR A 86 0.54 6.46 2.02
CA THR A 86 0.20 7.78 1.47
C THR A 86 0.19 8.80 2.59
N TYR A 87 1.02 9.84 2.48
CA TYR A 87 1.16 10.87 3.51
C TYR A 87 1.33 12.26 2.89
N TYR A 88 1.04 13.30 3.68
CA TYR A 88 1.25 14.69 3.31
C TYR A 88 2.63 15.16 3.75
N ASP A 89 3.44 15.53 2.78
CA ASP A 89 4.71 16.23 2.94
C ASP A 89 4.47 17.74 2.78
N ARG A 90 4.97 18.54 3.73
CA ARG A 90 4.71 19.99 3.74
C ARG A 90 5.31 20.73 2.55
N VAL A 91 6.36 20.18 1.94
CA VAL A 91 7.10 20.82 0.83
C VAL A 91 6.50 20.40 -0.51
N THR A 92 6.21 19.11 -0.68
CA THR A 92 5.86 18.54 -1.98
C THR A 92 4.39 18.12 -2.10
N GLY A 93 3.60 18.25 -1.04
CA GLY A 93 2.19 17.81 -1.02
C GLY A 93 2.04 16.32 -0.75
N ILE A 94 1.04 15.67 -1.36
CA ILE A 94 0.76 14.25 -1.12
C ILE A 94 1.84 13.39 -1.76
N LYS A 95 2.49 12.57 -0.95
CA LYS A 95 3.47 11.56 -1.36
C LYS A 95 2.95 10.16 -1.07
N SER A 96 3.46 9.21 -1.85
CA SER A 96 3.21 7.79 -1.68
C SER A 96 4.55 7.05 -1.71
N ILE A 97 4.77 6.13 -0.79
CA ILE A 97 5.92 5.23 -0.82
C ILE A 97 5.47 3.79 -0.74
N PHE A 98 6.15 2.92 -1.49
CA PHE A 98 5.94 1.49 -1.40
C PHE A 98 7.03 0.85 -0.54
N VAL A 99 6.61 0.05 0.43
CA VAL A 99 7.49 -0.72 1.32
C VAL A 99 7.29 -2.21 1.00
N PRO A 100 8.24 -2.84 0.31
CA PRO A 100 8.16 -4.26 0.03
C PRO A 100 8.40 -5.05 1.33
N ARG A 101 7.52 -6.04 1.58
CA ARG A 101 7.68 -7.06 2.63
C ARG A 101 8.18 -6.49 3.97
N PRO A 102 7.40 -5.60 4.62
CA PRO A 102 7.76 -5.08 5.94
C PRO A 102 7.94 -6.22 6.94
N LYS A 103 8.86 -6.07 7.89
CA LYS A 103 9.10 -7.06 8.94
C LYS A 103 7.94 -7.09 9.93
N THR A 104 7.48 -5.92 10.35
CA THR A 104 6.41 -5.76 11.35
C THR A 104 5.79 -4.39 11.24
N ILE A 105 4.52 -4.28 11.59
CA ILE A 105 3.78 -3.02 11.68
C ILE A 105 3.15 -2.96 13.06
N ILE A 106 3.34 -1.86 13.77
CA ILE A 106 2.84 -1.66 15.13
C ILE A 106 1.94 -0.44 15.12
N PHE A 107 0.71 -0.62 15.62
CA PHE A 107 -0.26 0.45 15.83
C PHE A 107 -0.40 0.69 17.33
N GLU A 108 -0.11 1.91 17.78
CA GLU A 108 -0.37 2.31 19.15
C GLU A 108 -1.67 3.11 19.19
N GLN A 109 -2.61 2.67 20.03
CA GLN A 109 -3.89 3.36 20.21
C GLN A 109 -3.70 4.72 20.90
N PRO A 110 -4.52 5.72 20.54
CA PRO A 110 -4.49 7.00 21.18
C PRO A 110 -5.15 6.95 22.56
N ARG A 111 -4.76 7.86 23.46
CA ARG A 111 -5.43 8.03 24.77
C ARG A 111 -6.83 8.61 24.63
N ARG A 112 -7.08 9.36 23.55
CA ARG A 112 -8.37 9.92 23.17
C ARG A 112 -8.49 9.83 21.65
N GLU A 113 -9.63 9.38 21.15
CA GLU A 113 -9.90 9.36 19.72
C GLU A 113 -10.04 10.80 19.20
N SER A 114 -9.38 11.08 18.08
CA SER A 114 -9.45 12.36 17.38
C SER A 114 -9.48 12.11 15.89
N GLN A 115 -10.31 12.87 15.17
CA GLN A 115 -10.36 12.83 13.71
C GLN A 115 -8.99 13.15 13.07
N LEU A 116 -8.17 13.97 13.73
CA LEU A 116 -6.82 14.31 13.26
C LEU A 116 -5.86 13.11 13.26
N ASN A 117 -6.22 12.04 13.97
CA ASN A 117 -5.44 10.81 14.07
C ASN A 117 -6.10 9.64 13.31
N SER A 118 -7.08 9.93 12.45
CA SER A 118 -7.75 8.93 11.63
C SER A 118 -6.89 8.54 10.43
N ILE A 119 -6.68 7.24 10.25
CA ILE A 119 -5.93 6.68 9.14
C ILE A 119 -6.82 5.66 8.43
N ASN A 120 -6.88 5.78 7.11
CA ASN A 120 -7.58 4.82 6.27
C ASN A 120 -6.66 3.61 6.01
N LEU A 121 -7.11 2.42 6.38
CA LEU A 121 -6.45 1.15 6.06
C LEU A 121 -7.24 0.43 4.99
N ARG A 122 -6.55 0.00 3.94
CA ARG A 122 -7.16 -0.79 2.86
C ARG A 122 -6.38 -2.05 2.60
N VAL A 123 -7.07 -3.14 2.30
CA VAL A 123 -6.46 -4.37 1.81
C VAL A 123 -6.79 -4.50 0.33
N LEU A 124 -5.75 -4.58 -0.50
CA LEU A 124 -5.80 -4.61 -1.97
C LEU A 124 -5.11 -5.87 -2.48
N THR A 125 -5.50 -6.39 -3.63
CA THR A 125 -4.82 -7.52 -4.28
C THR A 125 -3.59 -7.06 -5.06
N THR A 126 -2.61 -7.95 -5.22
CA THR A 126 -1.31 -7.64 -5.86
C THR A 126 -1.36 -7.47 -7.37
N ASP A 127 -2.47 -7.84 -8.02
CA ASP A 127 -2.67 -7.68 -9.46
C ASP A 127 -2.61 -6.18 -9.89
N GLU A 128 -2.56 -5.27 -8.91
CA GLU A 128 -2.41 -3.82 -9.06
C GLU A 128 -0.96 -3.28 -9.04
N ILE A 129 0.08 -4.11 -8.90
CA ILE A 129 1.49 -3.64 -8.86
C ILE A 129 1.97 -3.08 -10.23
N ILE A 130 1.09 -3.01 -11.24
CA ILE A 130 1.43 -2.57 -12.60
C ILE A 130 1.72 -1.05 -12.69
N ASN A 131 1.45 -0.25 -11.65
CA ASN A 131 1.68 1.21 -11.70
C ASN A 131 2.61 1.72 -10.57
N ILE A 132 3.87 1.28 -10.58
CA ILE A 132 4.93 1.80 -9.67
C ILE A 132 6.09 2.44 -10.45
N TRP A 133 5.81 3.10 -11.58
CA TRP A 133 6.78 3.94 -12.30
C TRP A 133 6.14 5.25 -12.75
#